data_AF-A0A352RX05-F1
#
_entry.id   AF-A0A352RX05-F1
#
_cell.length_a   1.000
_cell.length_b   1.000
_cell.length_c   1.000
_cell.angle_alpha   90.00
_cell.angle_beta   90.00
_cell.angle_gamma   90.00
#
_symmetry.space_group_name_H-M   'P 1'
#
loop_
_entity.id
_entity.type
_entity.pdbx_description
1 polymer ?
#
loop_
_entity_poly.entity_id
_entity_poly.type
_entity_poly.pdbx_seq_one_letter_code
_entity_poly.pdbx_strand_id
1 'polypeptide(L)'
;NREALDAEREMRTRGLKQSIDKTVEVLGDVRIAALQQMHQHEFELAERAPNILKEIRKVIDSSLLPELVAVVEQSEELQKYFAQLAGDGAGDATALRERVRLDACMSTTAPSVGATSWNLFDKLTPEQVRAIQDLLVKYKHLRMPLFGYLFRGAKVRELEERLNQLPTSRPLFLKQDAFALYDLVKGANLLQRALEAEKLDAHFALAYQRLAHGEASSPAAVLALKALGAVQKANPAIFDALMAQPKVDANLWVLVIVFLREWLENHAAFAKAPAFDYVGTKDSLERLNTSIMNSHVDGRLIKFMDEHRADARALAGVIASGQKFPEEKFASVRNSFPVIVASIREFGEFMPLAPDLFDVVVIDEASQVSVAQALPALLRAKKVVVLGDSKQFSNVKSSNASIATNDKYRADLVNHFRSEVSDKADALERLSMFDVKRSILEFCNLGASYSVMLRKHFRSYKELIGFSSSTFYAHQLQAIKIRGVPVDEVIQFDEVDTEGFRCTRGANEAEANFILEQLLELIEEEDPPTVGV
;
A
#
# COMPACT_ATOMS: atom_id res chain seq x y z
N ASN A 1 42.66 -6.44 4.48
CA ASN A 1 41.40 -5.81 4.92
C ASN A 1 40.65 -5.05 3.82
N ARG A 2 41.30 -4.22 2.98
CA ARG A 2 40.59 -3.42 1.95
C ARG A 2 39.75 -4.27 0.97
N GLU A 3 40.34 -5.28 0.35
CA GLU A 3 39.63 -6.16 -0.60
C GLU A 3 38.44 -6.89 0.04
N ALA A 4 38.57 -7.25 1.33
CA ALA A 4 37.49 -7.87 2.08
C ALA A 4 36.32 -6.89 2.34
N LEU A 5 36.61 -5.63 2.68
CA LEU A 5 35.60 -4.59 2.87
C LEU A 5 34.89 -4.24 1.54
N ASP A 6 35.63 -4.14 0.44
CA ASP A 6 35.05 -3.90 -0.88
C ASP A 6 34.14 -5.06 -1.32
N ALA A 7 34.58 -6.31 -1.12
CA ALA A 7 33.77 -7.50 -1.41
C ALA A 7 32.48 -7.55 -0.56
N GLU A 8 32.58 -7.21 0.72
CA GLU A 8 31.40 -7.13 1.61
C GLU A 8 30.43 -6.03 1.16
N ARG A 9 30.93 -4.82 0.84
CA ARG A 9 30.12 -3.73 0.30
C ARG A 9 29.38 -4.16 -0.96
N GLU A 10 30.06 -4.80 -1.90
CA GLU A 10 29.45 -5.26 -3.16
C GLU A 10 28.40 -6.35 -2.95
N MET A 11 28.66 -7.28 -2.04
CA MET A 11 27.70 -8.33 -1.69
C MET A 11 26.43 -7.74 -1.08
N ARG A 12 26.57 -6.86 -0.07
CA ARG A 12 25.42 -6.20 0.58
C ARG A 12 24.65 -5.30 -0.38
N THR A 13 25.35 -4.57 -1.25
CA THR A 13 24.73 -3.72 -2.27
C THR A 13 23.89 -4.55 -3.24
N ARG A 14 24.43 -5.68 -3.73
CA ARG A 14 23.70 -6.59 -4.61
C ARG A 14 22.48 -7.21 -3.92
N GLY A 15 22.64 -7.68 -2.69
CA GLY A 15 21.54 -8.25 -1.91
C GLY A 15 20.42 -7.23 -1.68
N LEU A 16 20.77 -6.00 -1.30
CA LEU A 16 19.79 -4.92 -1.08
C LEU A 16 19.02 -4.59 -2.37
N LYS A 17 19.72 -4.48 -3.51
CA LYS A 17 19.08 -4.22 -4.81
C LYS A 17 18.12 -5.35 -5.19
N GLN A 18 18.54 -6.60 -5.08
CA GLN A 18 17.68 -7.76 -5.37
C GLN A 18 16.42 -7.78 -4.50
N SER A 19 16.55 -7.47 -3.20
CA SER A 19 15.40 -7.38 -2.31
C SER A 19 14.45 -6.25 -2.71
N ILE A 20 14.98 -5.07 -3.05
CA ILE A 20 14.17 -3.94 -3.54
C ILE A 20 13.46 -4.30 -4.85
N ASP A 21 14.18 -4.86 -5.82
CA ASP A 21 13.62 -5.23 -7.12
C ASP A 21 12.47 -6.24 -6.94
N LYS A 22 12.66 -7.24 -6.09
CA LYS A 22 11.62 -8.23 -5.76
C LYS A 22 10.43 -7.60 -5.03
N THR A 23 10.66 -6.64 -4.13
CA THR A 23 9.56 -5.89 -3.49
C THR A 23 8.78 -5.07 -4.50
N VAL A 24 9.46 -4.39 -5.43
CA VAL A 24 8.82 -3.60 -6.49
C VAL A 24 8.02 -4.50 -7.43
N GLU A 25 8.56 -5.66 -7.81
CA GLU A 25 7.87 -6.66 -8.62
C GLU A 25 6.59 -7.16 -7.92
N VAL A 26 6.72 -7.67 -6.69
CA VAL A 26 5.60 -8.27 -5.95
C VAL A 26 4.52 -7.24 -5.62
N LEU A 27 4.89 -6.05 -5.14
CA LEU A 27 3.92 -5.02 -4.76
C LEU A 27 3.41 -4.24 -5.97
N GLY A 28 4.15 -4.23 -7.08
CA GLY A 28 3.73 -3.62 -8.33
C GLY A 28 2.51 -4.34 -8.97
N ASP A 29 2.36 -5.63 -8.71
CA ASP A 29 1.21 -6.42 -9.16
C ASP A 29 -0.08 -6.10 -8.37
N VAL A 30 0.02 -5.44 -7.22
CA VAL A 30 -1.14 -5.07 -6.39
C VAL A 30 -1.83 -3.84 -7.00
N ARG A 31 -3.07 -4.03 -7.45
CA ARG A 31 -3.86 -2.96 -8.07
C ARG A 31 -4.38 -1.98 -7.02
N ILE A 32 -3.97 -0.71 -7.10
CA ILE A 32 -4.43 0.36 -6.21
C ILE A 32 -5.97 0.48 -6.20
N ALA A 33 -6.62 0.33 -7.35
CA ALA A 33 -8.09 0.38 -7.43
C ALA A 33 -8.77 -0.74 -6.61
N ALA A 34 -8.18 -1.94 -6.57
CA ALA A 34 -8.70 -3.05 -5.76
C ALA A 34 -8.52 -2.78 -4.26
N LEU A 35 -7.39 -2.19 -3.85
CA LEU A 35 -7.17 -1.76 -2.46
C LEU A 35 -8.15 -0.66 -2.04
N GLN A 36 -8.42 0.31 -2.92
CA GLN A 36 -9.40 1.36 -2.65
C GLN A 36 -10.80 0.78 -2.47
N GLN A 37 -11.21 -0.16 -3.32
CA GLN A 37 -12.48 -0.86 -3.19
C GLN A 37 -12.56 -1.66 -1.88
N MET A 38 -11.50 -2.40 -1.54
CA MET A 38 -11.41 -3.12 -0.26
C MET A 38 -11.57 -2.16 0.94
N HIS A 39 -10.93 -1.00 0.93
CA HIS A 39 -11.08 -0.01 2.00
C HIS A 39 -12.50 0.60 2.07
N GLN A 40 -13.21 0.70 0.94
CA GLN A 40 -14.62 1.10 0.96
C GLN A 40 -15.48 0.05 1.65
N HIS A 41 -15.31 -1.24 1.31
CA HIS A 41 -15.99 -2.33 1.99
C HIS A 41 -15.60 -2.43 3.48
N GLU A 42 -14.33 -2.15 3.80
CA GLU A 42 -13.85 -2.09 5.19
C GLU A 42 -14.58 -1.00 5.99
N PHE A 43 -14.74 0.19 5.40
CA PHE A 43 -15.47 1.30 6.02
C PHE A 43 -16.95 0.94 6.23
N GLU A 44 -17.60 0.35 5.23
CA GLU A 44 -18.98 -0.10 5.35
C GLU A 44 -19.14 -1.19 6.44
N LEU A 45 -18.21 -2.13 6.53
CA LEU A 45 -18.20 -3.15 7.59
C LEU A 45 -17.93 -2.57 8.97
N ALA A 46 -17.07 -1.56 9.08
CA ALA A 46 -16.79 -0.90 10.35
C ALA A 46 -18.04 -0.19 10.90
N GLU A 47 -18.85 0.41 10.03
CA GLU A 47 -20.10 1.08 10.39
C GLU A 47 -21.20 0.08 10.77
N ARG A 48 -21.36 -0.99 9.97
CA ARG A 48 -22.48 -1.94 10.12
C ARG A 48 -22.21 -3.03 11.16
N ALA A 49 -20.98 -3.55 11.22
CA ALA A 49 -20.65 -4.72 12.04
C ALA A 49 -19.16 -4.73 12.48
N PRO A 50 -18.74 -3.83 13.38
CA PRO A 50 -17.34 -3.68 13.78
C PRO A 50 -16.74 -4.95 14.44
N ASN A 51 -17.58 -5.73 15.14
CA ASN A 51 -17.17 -6.98 15.76
C ASN A 51 -16.75 -8.04 14.72
N ILE A 52 -17.46 -8.10 13.59
CA ILE A 52 -17.16 -9.04 12.49
C ILE A 52 -15.86 -8.63 11.81
N LEU A 53 -15.69 -7.34 11.54
CA LEU A 53 -14.47 -6.80 10.94
C LEU A 53 -13.22 -7.16 11.77
N LYS A 54 -13.31 -7.07 13.11
CA LYS A 54 -12.22 -7.45 14.02
C LYS A 54 -11.84 -8.93 13.88
N GLU A 55 -12.80 -9.81 13.66
CA GLU A 55 -12.55 -11.25 13.48
C GLU A 55 -12.01 -11.58 12.08
N ILE A 56 -12.44 -10.87 11.03
CA ILE A 56 -11.90 -11.01 9.67
C ILE A 56 -10.41 -10.63 9.64
N ARG A 57 -10.01 -9.54 10.32
CA ARG A 57 -8.62 -9.08 10.36
C ARG A 57 -7.65 -10.09 11.00
N LYS A 58 -8.14 -11.08 11.74
CA LYS A 58 -7.33 -12.16 12.32
C LYS A 58 -7.06 -13.30 11.33
N VAL A 59 -7.79 -13.37 10.22
CA VAL A 59 -7.65 -14.44 9.23
C VAL A 59 -6.45 -14.14 8.33
N ILE A 60 -5.53 -15.10 8.27
CA ILE A 60 -4.27 -15.01 7.49
C ILE A 60 -4.15 -16.16 6.48
N ASP A 61 -4.81 -17.29 6.74
CA ASP A 61 -4.73 -18.47 5.88
C ASP A 61 -5.41 -18.22 4.53
N SER A 62 -4.61 -18.22 3.46
CA SER A 62 -5.04 -18.00 2.09
C SER A 62 -5.46 -19.27 1.36
N SER A 63 -5.44 -20.44 2.01
CA SER A 63 -5.86 -21.73 1.43
C SER A 63 -7.31 -21.72 0.92
N LEU A 64 -8.15 -20.86 1.49
CA LEU A 64 -9.57 -20.70 1.15
C LEU A 64 -9.84 -19.76 -0.01
N LEU A 65 -8.82 -19.06 -0.54
CA LEU A 65 -8.99 -18.09 -1.63
C LEU A 65 -9.69 -18.68 -2.87
N PRO A 66 -9.32 -19.86 -3.40
CA PRO A 66 -9.98 -20.42 -4.58
C PRO A 66 -11.48 -20.69 -4.34
N GLU A 67 -11.84 -21.13 -3.12
CA GLU A 67 -13.23 -21.39 -2.74
C GLU A 67 -14.02 -20.07 -2.65
N LEU A 68 -13.42 -19.03 -2.03
CA LEU A 68 -14.04 -17.70 -1.91
C LEU A 68 -14.17 -16.97 -3.26
N VAL A 69 -13.19 -17.08 -4.15
CA VAL A 69 -13.27 -16.48 -5.50
C VAL A 69 -14.48 -17.02 -6.26
N ALA A 70 -14.65 -18.35 -6.28
CA ALA A 70 -15.78 -18.98 -6.95
C ALA A 70 -17.15 -18.57 -6.34
N VAL A 71 -17.20 -18.32 -5.02
CA VAL A 71 -18.40 -17.83 -4.35
C VAL A 71 -18.71 -16.38 -4.75
N VAL A 72 -17.71 -15.50 -4.75
CA VAL A 72 -17.93 -14.07 -5.00
C VAL A 72 -18.27 -13.78 -6.47
N GLU A 73 -17.79 -14.59 -7.43
CA GLU A 73 -18.20 -14.50 -8.84
C GLU A 73 -19.72 -14.60 -9.04
N GLN A 74 -20.42 -15.29 -8.13
CA GLN A 74 -21.87 -15.47 -8.15
C GLN A 74 -22.56 -14.75 -6.97
N SER A 75 -21.95 -13.67 -6.47
CA SER A 75 -22.43 -12.93 -5.29
C SER A 75 -23.85 -12.38 -5.44
N GLU A 76 -24.28 -11.99 -6.64
CA GLU A 76 -25.67 -11.53 -6.89
C GLU A 76 -26.71 -12.65 -6.67
N GLU A 77 -26.40 -13.88 -7.08
CA GLU A 77 -27.29 -15.03 -6.86
C GLU A 77 -27.36 -15.38 -5.38
N LEU A 78 -26.22 -15.29 -4.69
CA LEU A 78 -26.13 -15.49 -3.24
C LEU A 78 -26.95 -14.45 -2.47
N GLN A 79 -26.88 -13.18 -2.88
CA GLN A 79 -27.65 -12.09 -2.29
C GLN A 79 -29.16 -12.32 -2.42
N LYS A 80 -29.62 -12.68 -3.64
CA LYS A 80 -31.03 -12.98 -3.90
C LYS A 80 -31.53 -14.13 -3.05
N TYR A 81 -30.70 -15.17 -2.90
CA TYR A 81 -31.05 -16.33 -2.08
C TYR A 81 -31.15 -15.98 -0.58
N PHE A 82 -30.17 -15.25 -0.02
CA PHE A 82 -30.28 -14.80 1.38
C PHE A 82 -31.44 -13.83 1.61
N ALA A 83 -31.78 -12.98 0.63
CA ALA A 83 -32.93 -12.09 0.72
C ALA A 83 -34.26 -12.86 0.73
N GLN A 84 -34.37 -13.92 -0.07
CA GLN A 84 -35.53 -14.81 -0.06
C GLN A 84 -35.67 -15.52 1.29
N LEU A 85 -34.56 -16.07 1.83
CA LEU A 85 -34.56 -16.73 3.14
C LEU A 85 -34.93 -15.78 4.29
N ALA A 86 -34.51 -14.52 4.21
CA ALA A 86 -34.89 -13.49 5.18
C ALA A 86 -36.40 -13.17 5.13
N GLY A 87 -37.00 -13.19 3.93
CA GLY A 87 -38.44 -12.99 3.73
C GLY A 87 -39.32 -14.13 4.24
N ASP A 88 -38.82 -15.37 4.17
CA ASP A 88 -39.54 -16.60 4.57
C ASP A 88 -39.58 -16.83 6.10
N GLY A 89 -39.03 -15.91 6.91
CA GLY A 89 -39.15 -15.95 8.37
C GLY A 89 -38.18 -16.90 9.08
N ALA A 90 -37.05 -17.24 8.47
CA ALA A 90 -35.93 -17.90 9.15
C ALA A 90 -35.28 -16.92 10.16
N GLY A 91 -35.95 -16.71 11.30
CA GLY A 91 -35.60 -15.69 12.30
C GLY A 91 -34.50 -16.09 13.28
N ASP A 92 -34.00 -17.33 13.23
CA ASP A 92 -32.95 -17.84 14.11
C ASP A 92 -31.79 -18.49 13.32
N ALA A 93 -30.58 -18.38 13.84
CA ALA A 93 -29.32 -18.84 13.25
C ALA A 93 -29.30 -20.33 12.93
N THR A 94 -29.88 -21.14 13.82
CA THR A 94 -29.98 -22.59 13.64
C THR A 94 -30.91 -22.92 12.46
N ALA A 95 -32.05 -22.21 12.38
CA ALA A 95 -33.02 -22.38 11.31
C ALA A 95 -32.46 -21.96 9.95
N LEU A 96 -31.64 -20.90 9.88
CA LEU A 96 -30.98 -20.48 8.64
C LEU A 96 -30.02 -21.56 8.14
N ARG A 97 -29.17 -22.09 9.01
CA ARG A 97 -28.18 -23.13 8.65
C ARG A 97 -28.85 -24.42 8.20
N GLU A 98 -29.86 -24.87 8.92
CA GLU A 98 -30.64 -26.06 8.58
C GLU A 98 -31.39 -25.87 7.26
N ARG A 99 -31.94 -24.68 7.02
CA ARG A 99 -32.64 -24.34 5.78
C ARG A 99 -31.70 -24.34 4.57
N VAL A 100 -30.53 -23.71 4.66
CA VAL A 100 -29.54 -23.70 3.57
C VAL A 100 -29.06 -25.11 3.24
N ARG A 101 -28.80 -25.95 4.25
CA ARG A 101 -28.43 -27.36 4.07
C ARG A 101 -29.55 -28.17 3.40
N LEU A 102 -30.79 -27.98 3.86
CA LEU A 102 -31.96 -28.64 3.28
C LEU A 102 -32.16 -28.25 1.82
N ASP A 103 -32.09 -26.96 1.50
CA ASP A 103 -32.22 -26.45 0.13
C ASP A 103 -31.08 -26.95 -0.77
N ALA A 104 -29.85 -27.03 -0.25
CA ALA A 104 -28.71 -27.59 -0.99
C ALA A 104 -28.87 -29.11 -1.25
N CYS A 105 -29.39 -29.87 -0.28
CA CYS A 105 -29.70 -31.29 -0.44
C CYS A 105 -30.80 -31.52 -1.48
N MET A 106 -31.88 -30.72 -1.44
CA MET A 106 -32.91 -30.73 -2.48
C MET A 106 -32.31 -30.34 -3.84
N SER A 107 -31.41 -29.37 -3.86
CA SER A 107 -30.85 -28.81 -5.08
C SER A 107 -29.95 -29.79 -5.84
N THR A 108 -29.18 -30.58 -5.11
CA THR A 108 -28.30 -31.62 -5.65
C THR A 108 -29.03 -32.90 -6.06
N THR A 109 -30.19 -33.19 -5.48
CA THR A 109 -30.93 -34.46 -5.67
C THR A 109 -32.09 -34.35 -6.65
N ALA A 110 -32.80 -33.22 -6.69
CA ALA A 110 -33.92 -32.97 -7.59
C ALA A 110 -33.60 -33.19 -9.09
N PRO A 111 -32.43 -32.78 -9.62
CA PRO A 111 -32.10 -32.96 -11.05
C PRO A 111 -31.98 -34.43 -11.49
N SER A 112 -31.85 -35.37 -10.54
CA SER A 112 -31.70 -36.79 -10.83
C SER A 112 -33.02 -37.52 -11.13
N VAL A 113 -34.16 -36.85 -10.96
CA VAL A 113 -35.53 -37.37 -11.11
C VAL A 113 -36.41 -36.32 -11.79
N GLY A 114 -37.20 -36.71 -12.80
CA GLY A 114 -38.10 -35.78 -13.49
C GLY A 114 -39.10 -35.10 -12.53
N ALA A 115 -39.32 -33.80 -12.69
CA ALA A 115 -40.17 -32.99 -11.80
C ALA A 115 -41.59 -33.57 -11.60
N THR A 116 -42.13 -34.23 -12.62
CA THR A 116 -43.44 -34.88 -12.60
C THR A 116 -43.53 -36.09 -11.67
N SER A 117 -42.39 -36.70 -11.31
CA SER A 117 -42.35 -37.90 -10.48
C SER A 117 -42.49 -37.59 -8.99
N TRP A 118 -42.08 -36.39 -8.53
CA TRP A 118 -42.20 -35.99 -7.11
C TRP A 118 -43.65 -35.70 -6.71
N ASN A 119 -44.49 -35.24 -7.65
CA ASN A 119 -45.89 -34.87 -7.42
C ASN A 119 -46.88 -36.06 -7.47
N LEU A 120 -46.38 -37.29 -7.30
CA LEU A 120 -47.23 -38.49 -7.21
C LEU A 120 -47.83 -38.67 -5.80
N PHE A 121 -47.16 -38.10 -4.79
CA PHE A 121 -47.56 -38.13 -3.39
C PHE A 121 -47.37 -36.74 -2.79
N ASP A 122 -48.28 -36.35 -1.89
CA ASP A 122 -48.19 -35.02 -1.25
C ASP A 122 -47.11 -35.00 -0.16
N LYS A 123 -46.90 -36.13 0.52
CA LYS A 123 -45.89 -36.30 1.58
C LYS A 123 -45.50 -37.76 1.69
N LEU A 124 -44.21 -38.04 1.90
CA LEU A 124 -43.72 -39.39 2.15
C LEU A 124 -42.78 -39.44 3.35
N THR A 125 -42.84 -40.54 4.10
CA THR A 125 -41.83 -40.91 5.11
C THR A 125 -40.84 -41.94 4.55
N PRO A 126 -39.64 -42.10 5.15
CA PRO A 126 -38.68 -43.11 4.72
C PRO A 126 -39.26 -44.54 4.73
N GLU A 127 -40.14 -44.86 5.69
CA GLU A 127 -40.82 -46.15 5.77
C GLU A 127 -41.79 -46.36 4.60
N GLN A 128 -42.50 -45.31 4.20
CA GLN A 128 -43.42 -45.36 3.06
C GLN A 128 -42.66 -45.52 1.74
N VAL A 129 -41.49 -44.88 1.59
CA VAL A 129 -40.61 -45.08 0.42
C VAL A 129 -40.14 -46.53 0.31
N ARG A 130 -39.76 -47.15 1.44
CA ARG A 130 -39.42 -48.59 1.49
C ARG A 130 -40.62 -49.47 1.15
N ALA A 131 -41.81 -49.14 1.64
CA ALA A 131 -43.04 -49.85 1.30
C ALA A 131 -43.36 -49.79 -0.21
N ILE A 132 -43.18 -48.62 -0.85
CA ILE A 132 -43.34 -48.47 -2.30
C ILE A 132 -42.29 -49.31 -3.04
N GLN A 133 -41.04 -49.27 -2.60
CA GLN A 133 -39.96 -50.09 -3.17
C GLN A 133 -40.29 -51.58 -3.13
N ASP A 134 -40.81 -52.09 -2.00
CA ASP A 134 -41.24 -53.48 -1.84
C ASP A 134 -42.41 -53.82 -2.76
N LEU A 135 -43.38 -52.91 -2.94
CA LEU A 135 -44.50 -53.07 -3.87
C LEU A 135 -44.03 -53.14 -5.33
N LEU A 136 -43.06 -52.30 -5.71
CA LEU A 136 -42.46 -52.30 -7.05
C LEU A 136 -41.66 -53.57 -7.33
N VAL A 137 -40.94 -54.13 -6.33
CA VAL A 137 -40.25 -55.41 -6.45
C VAL A 137 -41.26 -56.55 -6.67
N LYS A 138 -42.35 -56.58 -5.91
CA LYS A 138 -43.45 -57.55 -6.09
C LYS A 138 -44.11 -57.41 -7.46
N TYR A 139 -44.33 -56.19 -7.94
CA TYR A 139 -44.84 -55.93 -9.28
C TYR A 139 -43.88 -56.44 -10.38
N LYS A 140 -42.57 -56.23 -10.23
CA LYS A 140 -41.55 -56.77 -11.16
C LYS A 140 -41.56 -58.29 -11.22
N HIS A 141 -41.70 -58.97 -10.08
CA HIS A 141 -41.83 -60.43 -10.03
C HIS A 141 -43.11 -60.94 -10.69
N LEU A 142 -44.20 -60.18 -10.61
CA LEU A 142 -45.44 -60.49 -11.33
C LEU A 142 -45.31 -60.30 -12.85
N ARG A 143 -44.32 -59.51 -13.31
CA ARG A 143 -44.00 -59.23 -14.72
C ARG A 143 -42.95 -60.15 -15.34
N MET A 144 -42.39 -61.10 -14.59
CA MET A 144 -41.44 -62.08 -15.14
C MET A 144 -42.11 -63.03 -16.16
N PRO A 145 -41.45 -63.35 -17.29
CA PRO A 145 -42.05 -64.08 -18.40
C PRO A 145 -41.98 -65.59 -18.16
N LEU A 146 -42.83 -66.11 -17.27
CA LEU A 146 -43.17 -67.54 -17.26
C LEU A 146 -44.70 -67.64 -17.15
N PHE A 147 -45.34 -67.58 -18.32
CA PHE A 147 -46.76 -67.82 -18.60
C PHE A 147 -47.77 -67.16 -17.65
N GLY A 148 -48.35 -66.04 -18.09
CA GLY A 148 -49.61 -65.54 -17.54
C GLY A 148 -49.65 -64.07 -17.13
N TYR A 149 -49.25 -63.15 -18.02
CA TYR A 149 -49.50 -61.72 -17.79
C TYR A 149 -51.00 -61.37 -17.93
N LEU A 150 -51.78 -62.20 -18.64
CA LEU A 150 -53.22 -61.97 -18.89
C LEU A 150 -54.16 -62.37 -17.73
N PHE A 151 -53.72 -63.15 -16.73
CA PHE A 151 -54.61 -63.72 -15.70
C PHE A 151 -54.28 -63.30 -14.25
N ARG A 152 -53.40 -62.32 -14.03
CA ARG A 152 -53.01 -61.85 -12.68
C ARG A 152 -53.58 -60.48 -12.30
N GLY A 153 -54.65 -60.04 -12.96
CA GLY A 153 -55.31 -58.76 -12.70
C GLY A 153 -55.75 -58.59 -11.24
N ALA A 154 -56.18 -59.66 -10.57
CA ALA A 154 -56.54 -59.62 -9.14
C ALA A 154 -55.35 -59.28 -8.22
N LYS A 155 -54.17 -59.86 -8.47
CA LYS A 155 -52.95 -59.60 -7.67
C LYS A 155 -52.35 -58.22 -7.95
N VAL A 156 -52.47 -57.72 -9.18
CA VAL A 156 -52.05 -56.34 -9.51
C VAL A 156 -53.00 -55.33 -8.86
N ARG A 157 -54.32 -55.58 -8.87
CA ARG A 157 -55.31 -54.76 -8.16
C ARG A 157 -55.07 -54.72 -6.65
N GLU A 158 -54.70 -55.85 -6.04
CA GLU A 158 -54.33 -55.89 -4.61
C GLU A 158 -53.09 -55.01 -4.31
N LEU A 159 -52.09 -55.00 -5.20
CA LEU A 159 -50.93 -54.12 -5.07
C LEU A 159 -51.29 -52.64 -5.30
N GLU A 160 -52.17 -52.35 -6.26
CA GLU A 160 -52.67 -50.99 -6.52
C GLU A 160 -53.52 -50.47 -5.35
N GLU A 161 -54.35 -51.31 -4.74
CA GLU A 161 -55.14 -50.96 -3.55
C GLU A 161 -54.23 -50.60 -2.37
N ARG A 162 -53.17 -51.38 -2.14
CA ARG A 162 -52.14 -51.07 -1.12
C ARG A 162 -51.31 -49.83 -1.45
N LEU A 163 -51.05 -49.56 -2.73
CA LEU A 163 -50.34 -48.35 -3.16
C LEU A 163 -51.19 -47.09 -2.92
N ASN A 164 -52.48 -47.15 -3.23
CA ASN A 164 -53.42 -46.02 -3.07
C ASN A 164 -53.92 -45.83 -1.62
N GLN A 165 -53.49 -46.67 -0.67
CA GLN A 165 -53.64 -46.41 0.78
C GLN A 165 -52.63 -45.40 1.30
N LEU A 166 -51.58 -45.09 0.53
CA LEU A 166 -50.62 -44.03 0.82
C LEU A 166 -51.19 -42.66 0.40
N PRO A 167 -50.64 -41.53 0.88
CA PRO A 167 -51.11 -40.18 0.53
C PRO A 167 -50.77 -39.81 -0.93
N THR A 168 -51.43 -40.45 -1.88
CA THR A 168 -51.27 -40.23 -3.32
C THR A 168 -52.04 -38.98 -3.77
N SER A 169 -51.41 -38.13 -4.58
CA SER A 169 -52.03 -36.90 -5.10
C SER A 169 -53.11 -37.18 -6.16
N ARG A 170 -53.07 -38.37 -6.77
CA ARG A 170 -54.11 -38.92 -7.67
C ARG A 170 -54.11 -40.45 -7.59
N PRO A 171 -55.18 -41.14 -8.04
CA PRO A 171 -55.14 -42.59 -8.21
C PRO A 171 -53.97 -43.03 -9.09
N LEU A 172 -53.14 -43.93 -8.57
CA LEU A 172 -51.95 -44.46 -9.22
C LEU A 172 -52.21 -45.87 -9.77
N PHE A 173 -51.78 -46.11 -11.00
CA PHE A 173 -51.91 -47.40 -11.69
C PHE A 173 -50.54 -47.95 -12.03
N LEU A 174 -50.18 -49.13 -11.53
CA LEU A 174 -48.84 -49.70 -11.68
C LEU A 174 -48.45 -49.93 -13.15
N LYS A 175 -49.44 -50.13 -14.03
CA LYS A 175 -49.18 -50.28 -15.48
C LYS A 175 -48.69 -48.99 -16.15
N GLN A 176 -49.13 -47.82 -15.67
CA GLN A 176 -48.83 -46.52 -16.25
C GLN A 176 -47.73 -45.79 -15.46
N ASP A 177 -47.78 -45.88 -14.12
CA ASP A 177 -46.98 -45.07 -13.21
C ASP A 177 -45.72 -45.78 -12.69
N ALA A 178 -45.52 -47.07 -12.98
CA ALA A 178 -44.37 -47.82 -12.44
C ALA A 178 -43.01 -47.17 -12.73
N PHE A 179 -42.82 -46.60 -13.93
CA PHE A 179 -41.55 -45.94 -14.26
C PHE A 179 -41.32 -44.68 -13.40
N ALA A 180 -42.34 -43.83 -13.27
CA ALA A 180 -42.30 -42.65 -12.42
C ALA A 180 -42.13 -43.01 -10.92
N LEU A 181 -42.72 -44.12 -10.48
CA LEU A 181 -42.53 -44.67 -9.13
C LEU A 181 -41.11 -45.20 -8.90
N TYR A 182 -40.48 -45.84 -9.89
CA TYR A 182 -39.08 -46.25 -9.80
C TYR A 182 -38.14 -45.04 -9.70
N ASP A 183 -38.36 -44.01 -10.52
CA ASP A 183 -37.59 -42.77 -10.48
C ASP A 183 -37.79 -42.04 -9.15
N LEU A 184 -39.03 -41.95 -8.65
CA LEU A 184 -39.34 -41.39 -7.33
C LEU A 184 -38.59 -42.14 -6.23
N VAL A 185 -38.64 -43.47 -6.19
CA VAL A 185 -37.95 -44.26 -5.16
C VAL A 185 -36.44 -44.05 -5.23
N LYS A 186 -35.86 -43.94 -6.43
CA LYS A 186 -34.44 -43.65 -6.62
C LYS A 186 -34.09 -42.25 -6.10
N GLY A 187 -34.86 -41.22 -6.45
CA GLY A 187 -34.65 -39.85 -5.96
C GLY A 187 -34.85 -39.71 -4.46
N ALA A 188 -35.90 -40.32 -3.92
CA ALA A 188 -36.20 -40.32 -2.50
C ALA A 188 -35.07 -40.97 -1.69
N ASN A 189 -34.51 -42.09 -2.17
CA ASN A 189 -33.34 -42.71 -1.52
C ASN A 189 -32.07 -41.85 -1.63
N LEU A 190 -31.86 -41.12 -2.73
CA LEU A 190 -30.74 -40.18 -2.85
C LEU A 190 -30.91 -38.98 -1.92
N LEU A 191 -32.12 -38.42 -1.82
CA LEU A 191 -32.48 -37.36 -0.89
C LEU A 191 -32.30 -37.81 0.56
N GLN A 192 -32.74 -39.02 0.91
CA GLN A 192 -32.54 -39.59 2.22
C GLN A 192 -31.05 -39.66 2.58
N ARG A 193 -30.21 -40.19 1.68
CA ARG A 193 -28.75 -40.26 1.91
C ARG A 193 -28.09 -38.89 2.03
N ALA A 194 -28.53 -37.92 1.23
CA ALA A 194 -28.01 -36.56 1.29
C ALA A 194 -28.36 -35.89 2.64
N LEU A 195 -29.60 -36.08 3.12
CA LEU A 195 -30.03 -35.58 4.42
C LEU A 195 -29.33 -36.30 5.59
N GLU A 196 -29.13 -37.62 5.49
CA GLU A 196 -28.35 -38.41 6.46
C GLU A 196 -26.91 -37.88 6.59
N ALA A 197 -26.26 -37.54 5.47
CA ALA A 197 -24.90 -36.98 5.47
C ALA A 197 -24.80 -35.63 6.19
N GLU A 198 -25.85 -34.80 6.13
CA GLU A 198 -25.94 -33.49 6.79
C GLU A 198 -26.63 -33.55 8.16
N LYS A 199 -26.99 -34.75 8.67
CA LYS A 199 -27.70 -34.99 9.95
C LYS A 199 -29.09 -34.34 10.03
N LEU A 200 -29.84 -34.36 8.92
CA LEU A 200 -31.18 -33.78 8.77
C LEU A 200 -32.27 -34.83 8.53
N ASP A 201 -32.12 -36.03 9.10
CA ASP A 201 -33.01 -37.18 8.89
C ASP A 201 -34.50 -36.87 9.14
N ALA A 202 -34.76 -36.11 10.21
CA ALA A 202 -36.11 -35.70 10.61
C ALA A 202 -36.81 -34.79 9.56
N HIS A 203 -36.03 -34.17 8.66
CA HIS A 203 -36.53 -33.22 7.68
C HIS A 203 -36.90 -33.88 6.34
N PHE A 204 -36.73 -35.20 6.20
CA PHE A 204 -37.04 -35.92 4.95
C PHE A 204 -38.45 -35.63 4.44
N ALA A 205 -39.46 -35.71 5.31
CA ALA A 205 -40.85 -35.53 4.91
C ALA A 205 -41.15 -34.07 4.47
N LEU A 206 -40.46 -33.09 5.06
CA LEU A 206 -40.56 -31.68 4.67
C LEU A 206 -39.87 -31.42 3.33
N ALA A 207 -38.65 -31.94 3.15
CA ALA A 207 -37.90 -31.80 1.90
C ALA A 207 -38.65 -32.46 0.72
N TYR A 208 -39.22 -33.65 0.95
CA TYR A 208 -40.04 -34.33 -0.05
C TYR A 208 -41.27 -33.50 -0.43
N GLN A 209 -42.01 -32.98 0.55
CA GLN A 209 -43.22 -32.19 0.31
C GLN A 209 -42.92 -30.93 -0.53
N ARG A 210 -41.79 -30.26 -0.27
CA ARG A 210 -41.37 -29.07 -1.02
C ARG A 210 -41.01 -29.42 -2.47
N LEU A 211 -40.30 -30.53 -2.69
CA LEU A 211 -40.03 -31.03 -4.04
C LEU A 211 -41.31 -31.43 -4.79
N ALA A 212 -42.28 -32.04 -4.09
CA ALA A 212 -43.57 -32.42 -4.66
C ALA A 212 -44.41 -31.21 -5.11
N HIS A 213 -44.37 -30.11 -4.34
CA HIS A 213 -45.00 -28.83 -4.69
C HIS A 213 -44.23 -28.01 -5.73
N GLY A 214 -43.09 -28.50 -6.23
CA GLY A 214 -42.29 -27.81 -7.23
C GLY A 214 -41.53 -26.60 -6.68
N GLU A 215 -41.32 -26.51 -5.37
CA GLU A 215 -40.44 -25.49 -4.80
C GLU A 215 -39.01 -25.77 -5.26
N ALA A 216 -38.46 -24.80 -6.01
CA ALA A 216 -37.28 -25.01 -6.83
C ALA A 216 -36.02 -25.34 -6.01
N SER A 217 -35.33 -26.38 -6.46
CA SER A 217 -33.88 -26.53 -6.36
C SER A 217 -33.23 -25.20 -6.80
N SER A 218 -32.68 -24.43 -5.87
CA SER A 218 -31.89 -23.25 -6.19
C SER A 218 -30.41 -23.65 -6.21
N PRO A 219 -29.71 -23.51 -7.35
CA PRO A 219 -28.25 -23.67 -7.39
C PRO A 219 -27.54 -22.74 -6.40
N ALA A 220 -28.13 -21.57 -6.12
CA ALA A 220 -27.62 -20.61 -5.13
C ALA A 220 -27.60 -21.17 -3.69
N ALA A 221 -28.42 -22.17 -3.36
CA ALA A 221 -28.36 -22.84 -2.06
C ALA A 221 -27.06 -23.65 -1.87
N VAL A 222 -26.57 -24.29 -2.95
CA VAL A 222 -25.28 -25.00 -2.94
C VAL A 222 -24.13 -24.02 -2.81
N LEU A 223 -24.22 -22.87 -3.50
CA LEU A 223 -23.26 -21.78 -3.38
C LEU A 223 -23.24 -21.21 -1.95
N ALA A 224 -24.41 -20.97 -1.35
CA ALA A 224 -24.54 -20.52 0.02
C ALA A 224 -23.95 -21.50 1.02
N LEU A 225 -24.18 -22.81 0.84
CA LEU A 225 -23.57 -23.83 1.70
C LEU A 225 -22.04 -23.78 1.65
N LYS A 226 -21.45 -23.62 0.45
CA LYS A 226 -20.00 -23.43 0.29
C LYS A 226 -19.52 -22.14 0.96
N ALA A 227 -20.24 -21.04 0.78
CA ALA A 227 -19.92 -19.75 1.39
C ALA A 227 -19.90 -19.83 2.92
N LEU A 228 -20.93 -20.42 3.53
CA LEU A 228 -21.01 -20.65 4.97
C LEU A 228 -19.87 -21.54 5.46
N GLY A 229 -19.56 -22.60 4.72
CA GLY A 229 -18.42 -23.48 5.00
C GLY A 229 -17.08 -22.75 4.96
N ALA A 230 -16.85 -21.91 3.95
CA ALA A 230 -15.63 -21.13 3.80
C ALA A 230 -15.47 -20.12 4.94
N VAL A 231 -16.52 -19.38 5.31
CA VAL A 231 -16.49 -18.45 6.46
C VAL A 231 -16.22 -19.20 7.77
N GLN A 232 -16.88 -20.35 7.98
CA GLN A 232 -16.69 -21.15 9.18
C GLN A 232 -15.27 -21.73 9.28
N LYS A 233 -14.68 -22.17 8.17
CA LYS A 233 -13.28 -22.64 8.11
C LYS A 233 -12.29 -21.50 8.34
N ALA A 234 -12.58 -20.30 7.82
CA ALA A 234 -11.70 -19.13 7.95
C ALA A 234 -11.58 -18.69 9.41
N ASN A 235 -12.71 -18.48 10.08
CA ASN A 235 -12.77 -18.25 11.53
C ASN A 235 -14.22 -18.45 12.01
N PRO A 236 -14.50 -19.44 12.88
CA PRO A 236 -15.84 -19.70 13.41
C PRO A 236 -16.49 -18.47 14.06
N ALA A 237 -15.70 -17.58 14.68
CA ALA A 237 -16.22 -16.39 15.34
C ALA A 237 -16.86 -15.39 14.36
N ILE A 238 -16.41 -15.33 13.11
CA ILE A 238 -17.04 -14.52 12.05
C ILE A 238 -18.45 -15.03 11.80
N PHE A 239 -18.57 -16.35 11.64
CA PHE A 239 -19.84 -17.01 11.42
C PHE A 239 -20.78 -16.81 12.62
N ASP A 240 -20.30 -17.04 13.84
CA ASP A 240 -21.10 -16.85 15.06
C ASP A 240 -21.59 -15.40 15.22
N ALA A 241 -20.77 -14.42 14.87
CA ALA A 241 -21.13 -13.01 14.91
C ALA A 241 -22.14 -12.60 13.83
N LEU A 242 -22.05 -13.19 12.63
CA LEU A 242 -23.07 -13.04 11.59
C LEU A 242 -24.41 -13.65 12.03
N MET A 243 -24.34 -14.79 12.71
CA MET A 243 -25.49 -15.51 13.22
C MET A 243 -26.15 -14.85 14.44
N ALA A 244 -25.39 -14.07 15.21
CA ALA A 244 -25.92 -13.29 16.34
C ALA A 244 -26.73 -12.06 15.91
N GLN A 245 -26.81 -11.75 14.61
CA GLN A 245 -27.60 -10.63 14.11
C GLN A 245 -29.10 -10.90 14.27
N PRO A 246 -29.91 -9.90 14.68
CA PRO A 246 -31.33 -10.08 14.98
C PRO A 246 -32.18 -10.40 13.74
N LYS A 247 -31.67 -10.13 12.54
CA LYS A 247 -32.29 -10.48 11.25
C LYS A 247 -31.21 -10.87 10.25
N VAL A 248 -31.56 -11.77 9.34
CA VAL A 248 -30.69 -12.15 8.23
C VAL A 248 -30.59 -10.98 7.26
N ASP A 249 -29.41 -10.38 7.18
CA ASP A 249 -29.10 -9.28 6.27
C ASP A 249 -28.28 -9.79 5.08
N ALA A 250 -28.95 -9.98 3.94
CA ALA A 250 -28.32 -10.52 2.73
C ALA A 250 -27.13 -9.67 2.25
N ASN A 251 -27.21 -8.35 2.41
CA ASN A 251 -26.14 -7.44 1.98
C ASN A 251 -24.92 -7.59 2.89
N LEU A 252 -25.13 -7.72 4.20
CA LEU A 252 -24.04 -7.93 5.16
C LEU A 252 -23.32 -9.26 4.92
N TRP A 253 -24.07 -10.34 4.65
CA TRP A 253 -23.49 -11.65 4.33
C TRP A 253 -22.56 -11.59 3.11
N VAL A 254 -23.03 -10.99 2.02
CA VAL A 254 -22.24 -10.84 0.80
C VAL A 254 -21.04 -9.93 1.04
N LEU A 255 -21.23 -8.80 1.71
CA LEU A 255 -20.16 -7.86 2.04
C LEU A 255 -19.03 -8.52 2.85
N VAL A 256 -19.38 -9.35 3.84
CA VAL A 256 -18.39 -10.10 4.64
C VAL A 256 -17.60 -11.09 3.79
N ILE A 257 -18.26 -11.83 2.89
CA ILE A 257 -17.60 -12.81 2.03
C ILE A 257 -16.68 -12.11 1.01
N VAL A 258 -17.17 -11.02 0.39
CA VAL A 258 -16.40 -10.19 -0.55
C VAL A 258 -15.16 -9.63 0.16
N PHE A 259 -15.36 -8.99 1.31
CA PHE A 259 -14.26 -8.39 2.06
C PHE A 259 -13.27 -9.43 2.59
N LEU A 260 -13.73 -10.60 3.07
CA LEU A 260 -12.84 -11.68 3.50
C LEU A 260 -11.95 -12.17 2.34
N ARG A 261 -12.52 -12.29 1.13
CA ARG A 261 -11.75 -12.65 -0.07
C ARG A 261 -10.72 -11.58 -0.41
N GLU A 262 -11.13 -10.31 -0.45
CA GLU A 262 -10.23 -9.18 -0.73
C GLU A 262 -9.12 -9.06 0.32
N TRP A 263 -9.44 -9.23 1.60
CA TRP A 263 -8.51 -9.23 2.72
C TRP A 263 -7.43 -10.31 2.55
N LEU A 264 -7.85 -11.56 2.28
CA LEU A 264 -6.94 -12.67 2.08
C LEU A 264 -6.08 -12.53 0.82
N GLU A 265 -6.67 -12.02 -0.27
CA GLU A 265 -5.97 -11.82 -1.55
C GLU A 265 -4.85 -10.80 -1.38
N ASN A 266 -5.16 -9.66 -0.74
CA ASN A 266 -4.16 -8.65 -0.43
C ASN A 266 -3.13 -9.17 0.57
N HIS A 267 -3.54 -9.79 1.67
CA HIS A 267 -2.60 -10.32 2.66
C HIS A 267 -1.62 -11.33 2.03
N ALA A 268 -2.11 -12.23 1.17
CA ALA A 268 -1.29 -13.18 0.43
C ALA A 268 -0.34 -12.50 -0.57
N ALA A 269 -0.77 -11.43 -1.23
CA ALA A 269 0.09 -10.64 -2.11
C ALA A 269 1.21 -9.95 -1.33
N PHE A 270 0.90 -9.28 -0.23
CA PHE A 270 1.89 -8.62 0.63
C PHE A 270 2.84 -9.62 1.30
N ALA A 271 2.38 -10.81 1.68
CA ALA A 271 3.21 -11.86 2.28
C ALA A 271 4.29 -12.43 1.33
N LYS A 272 4.14 -12.26 0.00
CA LYS A 272 5.16 -12.65 -0.98
C LYS A 272 6.36 -11.69 -1.01
N ALA A 273 6.19 -10.46 -0.51
CA ALA A 273 7.26 -9.48 -0.51
C ALA A 273 8.35 -9.90 0.49
N PRO A 274 9.64 -9.79 0.13
CA PRO A 274 10.71 -10.14 1.06
C PRO A 274 10.67 -9.20 2.28
N ALA A 275 10.70 -9.78 3.48
CA ALA A 275 10.95 -9.03 4.69
C ALA A 275 12.46 -8.80 4.83
N PHE A 276 12.90 -7.54 4.75
CA PHE A 276 14.29 -7.19 4.98
C PHE A 276 14.41 -5.81 5.64
N ASP A 277 15.45 -5.66 6.45
CA ASP A 277 15.76 -4.40 7.12
C ASP A 277 16.48 -3.45 6.15
N TYR A 278 15.69 -2.66 5.42
CA TYR A 278 16.24 -1.65 4.51
C TYR A 278 17.10 -0.63 5.25
N VAL A 279 16.63 -0.13 6.41
CA VAL A 279 17.31 0.94 7.15
C VAL A 279 18.63 0.43 7.70
N GLY A 280 18.64 -0.70 8.41
CA GLY A 280 19.88 -1.27 8.93
C GLY A 280 20.85 -1.71 7.84
N THR A 281 20.37 -2.22 6.70
CA THR A 281 21.24 -2.55 5.56
C THR A 281 21.85 -1.30 4.93
N LYS A 282 21.06 -0.23 4.77
CA LYS A 282 21.52 1.06 4.27
C LYS A 282 22.57 1.65 5.21
N ASP A 283 22.31 1.71 6.51
CA ASP A 283 23.24 2.24 7.51
C ASP A 283 24.55 1.43 7.53
N SER A 284 24.46 0.10 7.39
CA SER A 284 25.63 -0.77 7.26
C SER A 284 26.44 -0.44 6.00
N LEU A 285 25.79 -0.19 4.86
CA LEU A 285 26.47 0.21 3.62
C LEU A 285 27.13 1.60 3.75
N GLU A 286 26.47 2.56 4.41
CA GLU A 286 27.05 3.88 4.68
C GLU A 286 28.30 3.77 5.55
N ARG A 287 28.27 2.94 6.60
CA ARG A 287 29.43 2.65 7.44
C ARG A 287 30.57 2.00 6.63
N LEU A 288 30.27 0.99 5.82
CA LEU A 288 31.26 0.34 4.96
C LEU A 288 31.90 1.32 3.97
N ASN A 289 31.08 2.14 3.30
CA ASN A 289 31.58 3.18 2.39
C ASN A 289 32.48 4.17 3.11
N THR A 290 32.11 4.59 4.33
CA THR A 290 32.92 5.48 5.16
C THR A 290 34.25 4.82 5.52
N SER A 291 34.24 3.55 5.93
CA SER A 291 35.47 2.81 6.25
C SER A 291 36.39 2.65 5.04
N ILE A 292 35.84 2.35 3.86
CA ILE A 292 36.61 2.24 2.61
C ILE A 292 37.20 3.61 2.24
N MET A 293 36.40 4.67 2.30
CA MET A 293 36.86 6.03 2.05
C MET A 293 37.98 6.43 2.99
N ASN A 294 37.81 6.23 4.30
CA ASN A 294 38.84 6.54 5.30
C ASN A 294 40.13 5.76 5.00
N SER A 295 40.04 4.46 4.69
CA SER A 295 41.20 3.67 4.31
C SER A 295 41.94 4.24 3.08
N HIS A 296 41.23 4.80 2.10
CA HIS A 296 41.84 5.45 0.94
C HIS A 296 42.47 6.80 1.27
N VAL A 297 41.81 7.63 2.08
CA VAL A 297 42.29 8.95 2.47
C VAL A 297 43.50 8.82 3.40
N ASP A 298 43.39 8.00 4.45
CA ASP A 298 44.45 7.75 5.42
C ASP A 298 45.67 7.13 4.74
N GLY A 299 45.45 6.16 3.84
CA GLY A 299 46.54 5.53 3.08
C GLY A 299 47.31 6.53 2.22
N ARG A 300 46.62 7.50 1.60
CA ARG A 300 47.27 8.57 0.82
C ARG A 300 48.03 9.54 1.73
N LEU A 301 47.44 9.91 2.86
CA LEU A 301 48.06 10.82 3.82
C LEU A 301 49.31 10.22 4.47
N ILE A 302 49.25 8.97 4.93
CA ILE A 302 50.40 8.26 5.52
C ILE A 302 51.52 8.16 4.50
N LYS A 303 51.21 7.72 3.28
CA LYS A 303 52.19 7.64 2.19
C LYS A 303 52.86 8.99 1.93
N PHE A 304 52.08 10.07 1.92
CA PHE A 304 52.61 11.42 1.77
C PHE A 304 53.51 11.86 2.94
N MET A 305 53.10 11.57 4.18
CA MET A 305 53.90 11.91 5.36
C MET A 305 55.23 11.13 5.41
N ASP A 306 55.23 9.88 4.96
CA ASP A 306 56.40 9.01 4.93
C ASP A 306 57.36 9.39 3.80
N GLU A 307 56.84 9.62 2.58
CA GLU A 307 57.64 9.89 1.38
C GLU A 307 58.04 11.37 1.25
N HIS A 308 57.26 12.31 1.82
CA HIS A 308 57.41 13.76 1.61
C HIS A 308 57.42 14.58 2.91
N ARG A 309 58.06 14.07 3.98
CA ARG A 309 58.04 14.71 5.32
C ARG A 309 58.51 16.16 5.37
N ALA A 310 59.50 16.54 4.56
CA ALA A 310 60.00 17.92 4.49
C ALA A 310 58.96 18.86 3.85
N ASP A 311 58.29 18.40 2.80
CA ASP A 311 57.22 19.15 2.13
C ASP A 311 55.99 19.29 3.03
N ALA A 312 55.62 18.23 3.76
CA ALA A 312 54.53 18.28 4.73
C ALA A 312 54.76 19.37 5.79
N ARG A 313 55.99 19.52 6.32
CA ARG A 313 56.34 20.60 7.27
C ARG A 313 56.27 21.98 6.62
N ALA A 314 56.75 22.11 5.39
CA ALA A 314 56.69 23.38 4.65
C ALA A 314 55.23 23.80 4.39
N LEU A 315 54.38 22.86 3.97
CA LEU A 315 52.96 23.08 3.72
C LEU A 315 52.19 23.45 4.99
N ALA A 316 52.52 22.83 6.13
CA ALA A 316 51.95 23.22 7.42
C ALA A 316 52.28 24.68 7.76
N GLY A 317 53.51 25.14 7.44
CA GLY A 317 53.89 26.54 7.57
C GLY A 317 53.12 27.49 6.62
N VAL A 318 52.90 27.07 5.38
CA VAL A 318 52.09 27.83 4.39
C VAL A 318 50.65 27.99 4.87
N ILE A 319 50.04 26.93 5.39
CA ILE A 319 48.68 26.95 5.94
C ILE A 319 48.62 27.88 7.17
N ALA A 320 49.54 27.72 8.12
CA ALA A 320 49.57 28.52 9.33
C ALA A 320 49.80 30.02 9.07
N SER A 321 50.51 30.36 8.00
CA SER A 321 50.79 31.74 7.60
C SER A 321 49.75 32.32 6.64
N GLY A 322 48.74 31.55 6.22
CA GLY A 322 47.74 31.98 5.25
C GLY A 322 48.34 32.35 3.89
N GLN A 323 49.41 31.66 3.49
CA GLN A 323 50.06 31.92 2.21
C GLN A 323 49.49 31.06 1.09
N LYS A 324 49.63 31.55 -0.14
CA LYS A 324 49.27 30.80 -1.33
C LYS A 324 50.17 29.58 -1.49
N PHE A 325 49.59 28.43 -1.82
CA PHE A 325 50.37 27.22 -2.06
C PHE A 325 51.28 27.38 -3.28
N PRO A 326 52.57 26.97 -3.18
CA PRO A 326 53.45 26.93 -4.34
C PRO A 326 52.93 25.94 -5.39
N GLU A 327 52.86 26.37 -6.66
CA GLU A 327 52.35 25.55 -7.77
C GLU A 327 53.07 24.20 -7.89
N GLU A 328 54.40 24.22 -7.80
CA GLU A 328 55.25 23.01 -7.92
C GLU A 328 54.93 21.96 -6.84
N LYS A 329 54.59 22.41 -5.62
CA LYS A 329 54.31 21.53 -4.48
C LYS A 329 52.84 21.13 -4.38
N PHE A 330 51.94 21.88 -5.01
CA PHE A 330 50.51 21.65 -4.92
C PHE A 330 50.08 20.32 -5.54
N ALA A 331 50.78 19.82 -6.56
CA ALA A 331 50.50 18.50 -7.14
C ALA A 331 50.58 17.37 -6.10
N SER A 332 51.57 17.44 -5.19
CA SER A 332 51.71 16.45 -4.12
C SER A 332 50.60 16.60 -3.07
N VAL A 333 50.19 17.83 -2.76
CA VAL A 333 49.03 18.13 -1.90
C VAL A 333 47.75 17.53 -2.48
N ARG A 334 47.44 17.80 -3.76
CA ARG A 334 46.25 17.30 -4.45
C ARG A 334 46.16 15.78 -4.42
N ASN A 335 47.28 15.08 -4.64
CA ASN A 335 47.30 13.62 -4.65
C ASN A 335 47.02 13.03 -3.25
N SER A 336 47.50 13.71 -2.22
CA SER A 336 47.44 13.29 -0.82
C SER A 336 46.11 13.63 -0.16
N PHE A 337 45.54 14.79 -0.51
CA PHE A 337 44.27 15.31 -0.02
C PHE A 337 43.25 15.35 -1.17
N PRO A 338 42.58 14.22 -1.48
CA PRO A 338 41.66 14.13 -2.61
C PRO A 338 40.39 14.97 -2.44
N VAL A 339 40.08 15.39 -1.20
CA VAL A 339 38.95 16.23 -0.86
C VAL A 339 39.48 17.39 -0.03
N ILE A 340 39.22 18.61 -0.49
CA ILE A 340 39.58 19.85 0.20
C ILE A 340 38.29 20.61 0.49
N VAL A 341 38.06 20.91 1.76
CA VAL A 341 36.93 21.71 2.23
C VAL A 341 37.48 23.04 2.71
N ALA A 342 37.00 24.13 2.13
CA ALA A 342 37.42 25.49 2.45
C ALA A 342 36.29 26.47 2.18
N SER A 343 36.32 27.64 2.83
CA SER A 343 35.43 28.72 2.42
C SER A 343 35.82 29.21 1.02
N ILE A 344 34.85 29.74 0.26
CA ILE A 344 35.09 30.17 -1.12
C ILE A 344 36.20 31.23 -1.25
N ARG A 345 36.37 32.08 -0.21
CA ARG A 345 37.38 33.13 -0.17
C ARG A 345 38.77 32.56 0.06
N GLU A 346 38.91 31.74 1.09
CA GLU A 346 40.17 31.04 1.41
C GLU A 346 40.63 30.16 0.25
N PHE A 347 39.69 29.47 -0.41
CA PHE A 347 40.00 28.71 -1.62
C PHE A 347 40.58 29.62 -2.72
N GLY A 348 39.98 30.79 -2.94
CA GLY A 348 40.46 31.78 -3.91
C GLY A 348 41.88 32.28 -3.61
N GLU A 349 42.19 32.51 -2.33
CA GLU A 349 43.45 33.07 -1.84
C GLU A 349 44.59 32.04 -1.76
N PHE A 350 44.30 30.86 -1.21
CA PHE A 350 45.32 29.84 -0.95
C PHE A 350 45.63 28.99 -2.18
N MET A 351 44.64 28.72 -3.04
CA MET A 351 44.85 27.81 -4.16
C MET A 351 45.67 28.46 -5.28
N PRO A 352 46.60 27.72 -5.90
CA PRO A 352 47.35 28.23 -7.04
C PRO A 352 46.45 28.68 -8.18
N LEU A 353 46.88 29.65 -8.99
CA LEU A 353 46.06 30.14 -10.11
C LEU A 353 46.41 29.34 -11.36
N ALA A 354 45.96 28.09 -11.41
CA ALA A 354 46.13 27.21 -12.55
C ALA A 354 44.79 26.57 -12.94
N PRO A 355 44.56 26.35 -14.25
CA PRO A 355 43.37 25.63 -14.71
C PRO A 355 43.46 24.14 -14.32
N ASP A 356 42.31 23.46 -14.32
CA ASP A 356 42.20 21.99 -14.17
C ASP A 356 42.86 21.39 -12.91
N LEU A 357 43.02 22.20 -11.87
CA LEU A 357 43.51 21.79 -10.56
C LEU A 357 42.57 20.79 -9.87
N PHE A 358 41.27 20.91 -10.11
CA PHE A 358 40.26 20.04 -9.53
C PHE A 358 39.39 19.42 -10.62
N ASP A 359 39.09 18.13 -10.46
CA ASP A 359 38.18 17.46 -11.38
C ASP A 359 36.73 17.89 -11.15
N VAL A 360 36.38 18.20 -9.89
CA VAL A 360 35.08 18.70 -9.47
C VAL A 360 35.25 19.74 -8.36
N VAL A 361 34.57 20.88 -8.48
CA VAL A 361 34.32 21.81 -7.37
C VAL A 361 32.84 21.79 -7.04
N VAL A 362 32.52 21.63 -5.76
CA VAL A 362 31.15 21.73 -5.24
C VAL A 362 31.03 23.02 -4.45
N ILE A 363 30.05 23.86 -4.82
CA ILE A 363 29.72 25.09 -4.10
C ILE A 363 28.36 24.86 -3.45
N ASP A 364 28.39 24.72 -2.13
CA ASP A 364 27.18 24.67 -1.31
C ASP A 364 26.69 26.07 -0.95
N GLU A 365 25.41 26.22 -0.62
CA GLU A 365 24.76 27.51 -0.36
C GLU A 365 25.03 28.55 -1.46
N ALA A 366 25.04 28.09 -2.71
CA ALA A 366 25.40 28.87 -3.89
C ALA A 366 24.47 30.08 -4.15
N SER A 367 23.26 30.10 -3.58
CA SER A 367 22.37 31.27 -3.63
C SER A 367 22.91 32.46 -2.81
N GLN A 368 23.80 32.20 -1.85
CA GLN A 368 24.37 33.20 -0.95
C GLN A 368 25.75 33.70 -1.39
N VAL A 369 26.37 33.05 -2.39
CA VAL A 369 27.71 33.37 -2.89
C VAL A 369 27.64 34.22 -4.16
N SER A 370 28.40 35.32 -4.23
CA SER A 370 28.44 36.14 -5.45
C SER A 370 29.28 35.50 -6.55
N VAL A 371 28.99 35.86 -7.81
CA VAL A 371 29.78 35.42 -8.96
C VAL A 371 31.26 35.78 -8.80
N ALA A 372 31.57 36.99 -8.31
CA ALA A 372 32.95 37.43 -8.11
C ALA A 372 33.72 36.58 -7.08
N GLN A 373 33.05 36.12 -6.01
CA GLN A 373 33.68 35.26 -5.00
C GLN A 373 33.91 33.85 -5.52
N ALA A 374 32.99 33.32 -6.32
CA ALA A 374 33.07 31.96 -6.85
C ALA A 374 33.92 31.84 -8.12
N LEU A 375 34.11 32.92 -8.88
CA LEU A 375 34.83 32.90 -10.16
C LEU A 375 36.22 32.26 -10.08
N PRO A 376 37.06 32.55 -9.06
CA PRO A 376 38.34 31.88 -8.92
C PRO A 376 38.20 30.36 -8.76
N ALA A 377 37.12 29.88 -8.13
CA ALA A 377 36.87 28.45 -7.97
C ALA A 377 36.43 27.79 -9.30
N LEU A 378 35.60 28.48 -10.08
CA LEU A 378 35.17 28.01 -11.40
C LEU A 378 36.37 27.80 -12.34
N LEU A 379 37.32 28.73 -12.35
CA LEU A 379 38.48 28.70 -13.26
C LEU A 379 39.47 27.56 -12.95
N ARG A 380 39.43 27.00 -11.74
CA ARG A 380 40.34 25.94 -11.29
C ARG A 380 39.76 24.53 -11.46
N ALA A 381 38.53 24.41 -11.95
CA ALA A 381 37.78 23.16 -11.96
C ALA A 381 37.39 22.74 -13.38
N LYS A 382 37.49 21.44 -13.66
CA LYS A 382 36.97 20.86 -14.91
C LYS A 382 35.43 20.79 -14.92
N LYS A 383 34.85 20.55 -13.75
CA LYS A 383 33.40 20.47 -13.53
C LYS A 383 33.02 21.24 -12.27
N VAL A 384 31.84 21.85 -12.30
CA VAL A 384 31.31 22.61 -11.19
C VAL A 384 29.92 22.09 -10.87
N VAL A 385 29.68 21.83 -9.59
CA VAL A 385 28.36 21.51 -9.03
C VAL A 385 27.98 22.64 -8.10
N VAL A 386 26.84 23.27 -8.36
CA VAL A 386 26.27 24.30 -7.48
C VAL A 386 25.06 23.72 -6.77
N LEU A 387 25.02 23.85 -5.45
CA LEU A 387 23.92 23.43 -4.59
C LEU A 387 23.39 24.67 -3.88
N GLY A 388 22.08 24.84 -3.84
CA GLY A 388 21.46 25.97 -3.17
C GLY A 388 20.01 26.14 -3.59
N ASP A 389 19.38 27.16 -3.02
CA ASP A 389 17.96 27.43 -3.21
C ASP A 389 17.75 28.92 -3.51
N SER A 390 17.21 29.21 -4.69
CA SER A 390 16.93 30.58 -5.13
C SER A 390 15.72 31.20 -4.44
N LYS A 391 14.93 30.41 -3.72
CA LYS A 391 13.79 30.88 -2.92
C LYS A 391 14.17 31.18 -1.47
N GLN A 392 15.38 30.82 -1.05
CA GLN A 392 15.93 31.15 0.26
C GLN A 392 16.74 32.44 0.22
N PHE A 393 17.50 32.74 1.27
CA PHE A 393 18.28 33.97 1.38
C PHE A 393 19.20 34.16 0.17
N SER A 394 19.14 35.36 -0.41
CA SER A 394 20.11 35.80 -1.40
C SER A 394 21.34 36.40 -0.72
N ASN A 395 22.37 36.73 -1.49
CA ASN A 395 23.59 37.35 -0.99
C ASN A 395 23.33 38.72 -0.31
N VAL A 396 23.17 38.71 1.02
CA VAL A 396 22.88 39.88 1.87
C VAL A 396 23.97 40.98 1.79
N LYS A 397 25.21 40.64 1.42
CA LYS A 397 26.27 41.66 1.27
C LYS A 397 26.06 42.52 0.03
N SER A 398 25.35 42.02 -0.97
CA SER A 398 25.03 42.76 -2.20
C SER A 398 23.81 43.67 -2.08
N SER A 399 22.89 43.40 -1.14
CA SER A 399 21.71 44.25 -0.92
C SER A 399 22.06 45.61 -0.31
N ASN A 400 23.21 45.72 0.36
CA ASN A 400 23.72 46.97 0.92
C ASN A 400 24.68 47.71 -0.03
N ALA A 401 24.93 47.20 -1.24
CA ALA A 401 25.77 47.88 -2.22
C ALA A 401 25.03 49.12 -2.76
N SER A 402 25.75 50.23 -2.93
CA SER A 402 25.21 51.44 -3.56
C SER A 402 24.68 51.12 -4.95
N ILE A 403 23.36 51.25 -5.13
CA ILE A 403 22.66 50.99 -6.39
C ILE A 403 23.25 51.86 -7.51
N ALA A 404 23.43 53.16 -7.23
CA ALA A 404 23.99 54.10 -8.20
C ALA A 404 25.42 53.73 -8.65
N THR A 405 26.24 53.21 -7.75
CA THR A 405 27.61 52.78 -8.07
C THR A 405 27.59 51.50 -8.92
N ASN A 406 26.73 50.53 -8.58
CA ASN A 406 26.58 49.30 -9.35
C ASN A 406 26.09 49.60 -10.78
N ASP A 407 25.09 50.48 -10.92
CA ASP A 407 24.53 50.84 -12.21
C ASP A 407 25.54 51.55 -13.12
N LYS A 408 26.39 52.41 -12.55
CA LYS A 408 27.49 53.05 -13.28
C LYS A 408 28.46 52.01 -13.83
N TYR A 409 28.98 51.11 -12.99
CA TYR A 409 29.91 50.07 -13.44
C TYR A 409 29.29 49.13 -14.47
N ARG A 410 27.99 48.83 -14.35
CA ARG A 410 27.26 48.06 -15.36
C ARG A 410 27.15 48.79 -16.69
N ALA A 411 26.84 50.08 -16.68
CA ALA A 411 26.77 50.88 -17.90
C ALA A 411 28.14 50.91 -18.62
N ASP A 412 29.21 51.13 -17.85
CA ASP A 412 30.58 51.12 -18.38
C ASP A 412 30.94 49.74 -18.97
N LEU A 413 30.58 48.65 -18.28
CA LEU A 413 30.80 47.28 -18.74
C LEU A 413 30.03 46.97 -20.03
N VAL A 414 28.76 47.38 -20.11
CA VAL A 414 27.92 47.19 -21.31
C VAL A 414 28.49 47.96 -22.50
N ASN A 415 28.87 49.22 -22.30
CA ASN A 415 29.44 50.05 -23.36
C ASN A 415 30.73 49.44 -23.91
N HIS A 416 31.62 48.99 -23.03
CA HIS A 416 32.86 48.32 -23.44
C HIS A 416 32.61 46.99 -24.15
N PHE A 417 31.69 46.17 -23.65
CA PHE A 417 31.38 44.88 -24.27
C PHE A 417 30.78 45.05 -25.67
N ARG A 418 29.94 46.06 -25.88
CA ARG A 418 29.40 46.42 -27.19
C ARG A 418 30.49 46.85 -28.18
N SER A 419 31.49 47.61 -27.72
CA SER A 419 32.56 48.10 -28.60
C SER A 419 33.59 47.02 -28.93
N GLU A 420 33.99 46.20 -27.94
CA GLU A 420 35.14 45.31 -28.08
C GLU A 420 34.80 43.81 -28.26
N VAL A 421 33.60 43.36 -27.86
CA VAL A 421 33.29 41.92 -27.79
C VAL A 421 32.12 41.52 -28.68
N SER A 422 30.93 42.08 -28.44
CA SER A 422 29.71 41.75 -29.18
C SER A 422 28.57 42.71 -28.85
N ASP A 423 27.82 43.14 -29.87
CA ASP A 423 26.57 43.90 -29.71
C ASP A 423 25.31 43.03 -29.91
N LYS A 424 25.46 41.71 -29.93
CA LYS A 424 24.30 40.81 -30.05
C LYS A 424 23.48 40.80 -28.76
N ALA A 425 22.15 40.83 -28.90
CA ALA A 425 21.22 40.91 -27.76
C ALA A 425 21.37 39.76 -26.76
N ASP A 426 21.60 38.54 -27.24
CA ASP A 426 21.82 37.34 -26.42
C ASP A 426 23.10 37.43 -25.59
N ALA A 427 24.17 37.97 -26.17
CA ALA A 427 25.44 38.19 -25.48
C ALA A 427 25.31 39.28 -24.40
N LEU A 428 24.56 40.35 -24.67
CA LEU A 428 24.28 41.42 -23.72
C LEU A 428 23.38 40.95 -22.56
N GLU A 429 22.43 40.05 -22.84
CA GLU A 429 21.61 39.42 -21.80
C GLU A 429 22.47 38.59 -20.85
N ARG A 430 23.41 37.79 -21.37
CA ARG A 430 24.38 37.05 -20.54
C ARG A 430 25.30 37.98 -19.75
N LEU A 431 25.76 39.08 -20.36
CA LEU A 431 26.56 40.09 -19.67
C LEU A 431 25.82 40.68 -18.47
N SER A 432 24.51 40.88 -18.60
CA SER A 432 23.68 41.44 -17.53
C SER A 432 23.71 40.63 -16.23
N MET A 433 24.17 39.38 -16.29
CA MET A 433 24.25 38.44 -15.17
C MET A 433 25.55 38.58 -14.36
N PHE A 434 26.54 39.30 -14.89
CA PHE A 434 27.70 39.77 -14.14
C PHE A 434 27.31 40.98 -13.28
N ASP A 435 26.36 40.76 -12.37
CA ASP A 435 25.91 41.73 -11.37
C ASP A 435 26.36 41.29 -9.98
N VAL A 436 26.71 42.25 -9.13
CA VAL A 436 27.04 42.00 -7.71
C VAL A 436 25.85 41.40 -6.97
N LYS A 437 24.62 41.68 -7.41
CA LYS A 437 23.37 41.16 -6.82
C LYS A 437 23.04 39.73 -7.24
N ARG A 438 23.67 39.21 -8.29
CA ARG A 438 23.42 37.85 -8.80
C ARG A 438 24.26 36.84 -8.02
N SER A 439 23.64 35.71 -7.70
CA SER A 439 24.32 34.59 -7.05
C SER A 439 24.99 33.68 -8.06
N ILE A 440 25.97 32.89 -7.62
CA ILE A 440 26.60 31.89 -8.48
C ILE A 440 25.60 30.79 -8.91
N LEU A 441 24.60 30.49 -8.08
CA LEU A 441 23.52 29.59 -8.45
C LEU A 441 22.74 30.09 -9.68
N GLU A 442 22.33 31.36 -9.67
CA GLU A 442 21.60 31.95 -10.78
C GLU A 442 22.47 32.05 -12.04
N PHE A 443 23.74 32.44 -11.87
CA PHE A 443 24.70 32.51 -12.96
C PHE A 443 24.91 31.15 -13.65
N CYS A 444 25.12 30.08 -12.87
CA CYS A 444 25.34 28.74 -13.40
C CYS A 444 24.10 28.16 -14.09
N ASN A 445 22.88 28.53 -13.69
CA ASN A 445 21.65 28.03 -14.31
C ASN A 445 21.54 28.36 -15.81
N LEU A 446 22.21 29.42 -16.30
CA LEU A 446 22.18 29.80 -17.72
C LEU A 446 23.01 28.88 -18.62
N GLY A 447 24.02 28.22 -18.05
CA GLY A 447 24.96 27.36 -18.76
C GLY A 447 25.01 25.94 -18.20
N ALA A 448 24.11 25.59 -17.28
CA ALA A 448 24.09 24.29 -16.63
C ALA A 448 23.74 23.20 -17.65
N SER A 449 24.64 22.23 -17.81
CA SER A 449 24.36 21.04 -18.63
C SER A 449 23.26 20.15 -18.03
N TYR A 450 23.03 20.27 -16.72
CA TYR A 450 22.03 19.52 -15.98
C TYR A 450 21.59 20.31 -14.75
N SER A 451 20.29 20.32 -14.45
CA SER A 451 19.70 20.93 -13.25
C SER A 451 18.58 20.04 -12.72
N VAL A 452 18.53 19.88 -11.40
CA VAL A 452 17.52 19.04 -10.74
C VAL A 452 17.10 19.64 -9.40
N MET A 453 15.81 19.58 -9.12
CA MET A 453 15.24 19.97 -7.83
C MET A 453 15.05 18.75 -6.93
N LEU A 454 15.50 18.84 -5.69
CA LEU A 454 15.21 17.83 -4.66
C LEU A 454 13.76 17.98 -4.19
N ARG A 455 12.94 16.95 -4.40
CA ARG A 455 11.50 17.01 -4.12
C ARG A 455 11.13 16.50 -2.72
N LYS A 456 11.93 15.63 -2.13
CA LYS A 456 11.58 14.96 -0.86
C LYS A 456 12.00 15.83 0.33
N HIS A 457 11.03 16.23 1.15
CA HIS A 457 11.23 17.00 2.38
C HIS A 457 11.08 16.10 3.59
N PHE A 458 12.14 16.00 4.41
CA PHE A 458 12.19 15.10 5.55
C PHE A 458 12.02 15.78 6.92
N ARG A 459 12.08 17.13 6.97
CA ARG A 459 12.13 17.89 8.23
C ARG A 459 10.76 18.09 8.86
N SER A 460 9.81 18.62 8.09
CA SER A 460 8.53 19.13 8.62
C SER A 460 7.35 18.26 8.20
N TYR A 461 6.30 18.27 9.01
CA TYR A 461 4.99 17.70 8.65
C TYR A 461 4.38 18.44 7.44
N LYS A 462 3.43 17.78 6.77
CA LYS A 462 2.76 18.31 5.57
C LYS A 462 2.06 19.64 5.86
N GLU A 463 1.50 19.78 7.05
CA GLU A 463 0.77 20.95 7.53
C GLU A 463 1.69 22.19 7.63
N LEU A 464 2.96 22.00 8.03
CA LEU A 464 3.95 23.08 8.12
C LEU A 464 4.56 23.42 6.76
N ILE A 465 5.09 22.43 6.04
CA ILE A 465 5.77 22.69 4.75
C ILE A 465 4.77 23.02 3.62
N GLY A 466 3.49 22.73 3.82
CA GLY A 466 2.44 22.92 2.83
C GLY A 466 2.37 24.34 2.29
N PHE A 467 2.45 25.35 3.17
CA PHE A 467 2.47 26.75 2.79
C PHE A 467 3.69 27.10 1.92
N SER A 468 4.89 26.70 2.33
CA SER A 468 6.09 26.98 1.54
C SER A 468 6.05 26.25 0.20
N SER A 469 5.59 25.00 0.18
CA SER A 469 5.46 24.17 -1.03
C SER A 469 4.53 24.82 -2.06
N SER A 470 3.36 25.30 -1.64
CA SER A 470 2.42 25.98 -2.53
C SER A 470 2.95 27.34 -3.01
N THR A 471 3.48 28.14 -2.09
CA THR A 471 3.82 29.55 -2.34
C THR A 471 5.12 29.71 -3.13
N PHE A 472 6.16 28.94 -2.80
CA PHE A 472 7.50 29.14 -3.37
C PHE A 472 7.91 28.05 -4.36
N TYR A 473 7.33 26.85 -4.24
CA TYR A 473 7.79 25.65 -4.96
C TYR A 473 6.72 25.01 -5.85
N ALA A 474 5.60 25.69 -6.11
CA ALA A 474 4.54 25.22 -7.01
C ALA A 474 4.09 23.77 -6.74
N HIS A 475 3.94 23.41 -5.46
CA HIS A 475 3.55 22.07 -4.99
C HIS A 475 4.50 20.93 -5.35
N GLN A 476 5.76 21.24 -5.70
CA GLN A 476 6.74 20.21 -6.09
C GLN A 476 7.36 19.46 -4.91
N LEU A 477 7.25 19.99 -3.69
CA LEU A 477 7.78 19.35 -2.48
C LEU A 477 6.83 18.28 -1.94
N GLN A 478 7.39 17.12 -1.61
CA GLN A 478 6.73 15.97 -1.01
C GLN A 478 7.21 15.82 0.45
N ALA A 479 6.32 16.07 1.40
CA ALA A 479 6.57 15.78 2.81
C ALA A 479 6.63 14.26 3.03
N ILE A 480 7.74 13.76 3.57
CA ILE A 480 7.93 12.34 3.87
C ILE A 480 7.55 12.02 5.33
N LYS A 481 7.67 12.99 6.23
CA LYS A 481 7.32 12.82 7.64
C LYS A 481 5.81 12.63 7.78
N ILE A 482 5.39 11.44 8.22
CA ILE A 482 3.99 11.14 8.51
C ILE A 482 3.65 11.72 9.88
N ARG A 483 2.53 12.42 9.97
CA ARG A 483 2.04 13.00 11.23
C ARG A 483 1.62 11.88 12.18
N GLY A 484 2.32 11.77 13.31
CA GLY A 484 2.03 10.84 14.41
C GLY A 484 1.35 11.49 15.61
N VAL A 485 1.12 12.81 15.55
CA VAL A 485 0.55 13.63 16.62
C VAL A 485 -0.71 14.36 16.13
N PRO A 486 -1.61 14.81 17.02
CA PRO A 486 -2.70 15.72 16.68
C PRO A 486 -2.24 16.97 15.92
N VAL A 487 -3.13 17.60 15.14
CA VAL A 487 -2.74 18.70 14.21
C VAL A 487 -2.45 19.99 14.97
N ASP A 488 -3.17 20.18 16.06
CA ASP A 488 -3.03 21.20 17.09
C ASP A 488 -1.71 21.08 17.87
N GLU A 489 -1.01 19.94 17.82
CA GLU A 489 0.36 19.82 18.33
C GLU A 489 1.42 20.08 17.25
N VAL A 490 1.03 20.14 15.96
CA VAL A 490 1.94 20.43 14.84
C VAL A 490 2.09 21.92 14.59
N ILE A 491 0.99 22.66 14.68
CA ILE A 491 0.96 24.10 14.45
C ILE A 491 -0.05 24.75 15.39
N GLN A 492 0.42 25.74 16.14
CA GLN A 492 -0.35 26.51 17.12
C GLN A 492 -0.29 27.99 16.77
N PHE A 493 -1.38 28.69 17.04
CA PHE A 493 -1.51 30.13 16.79
C PHE A 493 -2.06 30.77 18.06
N ASP A 494 -1.20 31.52 18.75
CA ASP A 494 -1.55 32.27 19.95
C ASP A 494 -1.64 33.76 19.62
N GLU A 495 -2.76 34.36 19.96
CA GLU A 495 -2.97 35.80 19.81
C GLU A 495 -2.52 36.50 21.10
N VAL A 496 -1.48 37.34 21.00
CA VAL A 496 -0.91 38.05 22.14
C VAL A 496 -1.47 39.48 22.18
N ASP A 497 -2.11 39.84 23.28
CA ASP A 497 -2.54 41.21 23.52
C ASP A 497 -1.33 42.12 23.78
N THR A 498 -1.28 43.23 23.05
CA THR A 498 -0.17 44.20 23.12
C THR A 498 -0.56 45.48 23.86
N GLU A 499 -1.80 45.59 24.34
CA GLU A 499 -2.25 46.74 25.10
C GLU A 499 -1.44 46.92 26.40
N GLY A 500 -0.95 48.15 26.62
CA GLY A 500 -0.17 48.48 27.81
C GLY A 500 1.31 48.10 27.76
N PHE A 501 1.79 47.44 26.71
CA PHE A 501 3.19 47.06 26.54
C PHE A 501 3.94 47.98 25.56
N ARG A 502 5.27 48.08 25.72
CA ARG A 502 6.08 48.88 24.80
C ARG A 502 6.23 48.18 23.45
N CYS A 503 5.66 48.78 22.42
CA CYS A 503 5.89 48.39 21.02
C CYS A 503 6.74 49.43 20.29
N THR A 504 7.85 48.98 19.71
CA THR A 504 8.74 49.80 18.86
C THR A 504 8.94 49.12 17.51
N ARG A 505 9.56 49.82 16.55
CA ARG A 505 9.83 49.25 15.21
C ARG A 505 10.69 47.98 15.24
N GLY A 506 11.48 47.75 16.28
CA GLY A 506 12.38 46.60 16.37
C GLY A 506 12.14 45.66 17.55
N ALA A 507 11.11 45.91 18.37
CA ALA A 507 10.82 45.10 19.55
C ALA A 507 9.37 45.25 19.98
N ASN A 508 8.75 44.12 20.34
CA ASN A 508 7.44 44.04 20.98
C ASN A 508 7.60 43.37 22.34
N GLU A 509 7.36 44.12 23.42
CA GLU A 509 7.54 43.63 24.79
C GLU A 509 6.52 42.55 25.17
N ALA A 510 5.28 42.66 24.70
CA ALA A 510 4.24 41.65 24.98
C ALA A 510 4.60 40.29 24.40
N GLU A 511 4.99 40.27 23.12
CA GLU A 511 5.45 39.04 22.44
C GLU A 511 6.70 38.46 23.11
N ALA A 512 7.65 39.30 23.52
CA ALA A 512 8.86 38.84 24.19
C ALA A 512 8.56 38.18 25.54
N ASN A 513 7.65 38.75 26.33
CA ASN A 513 7.23 38.18 27.60
C ASN A 513 6.47 36.86 27.39
N PHE A 514 5.54 36.81 26.43
CA PHE A 514 4.82 35.59 26.08
C PHE A 514 5.79 34.46 25.66
N ILE A 515 6.74 34.75 24.76
CA ILE A 515 7.74 33.77 24.33
C ILE A 515 8.58 33.30 25.53
N LEU A 516 8.98 34.21 26.43
CA LEU A 516 9.75 33.84 27.62
C LEU A 516 8.96 32.91 28.54
N GLU A 517 7.68 33.19 28.78
CA GLU A 517 6.80 32.32 29.57
C GLU A 517 6.71 30.92 28.97
N GLN A 518 6.45 30.82 27.65
CA GLN A 518 6.43 29.53 26.95
C GLN A 518 7.76 28.78 27.06
N LEU A 519 8.90 29.48 26.94
CA LEU A 519 10.22 28.87 27.08
C LEU A 519 10.47 28.33 28.50
N LEU A 520 10.00 29.06 29.52
CA LEU A 520 10.13 28.63 30.91
C LEU A 520 9.27 27.39 31.16
N GLU A 521 8.04 27.35 30.66
CA GLU A 521 7.17 26.17 30.74
C GLU A 521 7.80 24.94 30.06
N LEU A 522 8.33 25.09 28.85
CA LEU A 522 8.96 24.01 28.09
C LEU A 522 10.23 23.45 28.77
N ILE A 523 10.94 24.29 29.54
CA ILE A 523 12.15 23.88 30.28
C ILE A 523 11.79 23.05 31.53
N GLU A 524 10.59 23.23 32.09
CA GLU A 524 10.14 22.50 33.27
C GLU A 524 9.62 21.09 32.94
N GLU A 525 9.49 20.72 31.66
CA GLU A 525 9.12 19.38 31.23
C GLU A 525 10.15 18.31 31.65
N GLU A 526 9.70 17.05 31.80
CA GLU A 526 10.58 15.92 32.18
C GLU A 526 11.66 15.65 31.12
N ASP A 527 11.35 15.91 29.84
CA ASP A 527 12.28 15.83 28.70
C ASP A 527 12.14 17.08 27.82
N PRO A 528 12.80 18.20 28.18
CA PRO A 528 12.63 19.47 27.49
C PRO A 528 12.97 19.40 25.99
N PRO A 529 12.15 19.97 25.10
CA PRO A 529 12.39 19.93 23.66
C PRO A 529 13.51 20.87 23.21
N THR A 530 14.03 20.64 22.00
CA THR A 530 14.91 21.61 21.32
C THR A 530 14.10 22.75 20.71
N VAL A 531 14.34 23.99 21.16
CA VAL A 531 13.56 25.17 20.73
C VAL A 531 14.39 26.12 19.86
N GLY A 532 13.74 26.77 18.89
CA GLY A 532 14.27 27.91 18.14
C GLY A 532 13.27 29.07 18.19
N VAL A 533 13.76 30.29 18.44
CA VAL A 533 12.96 31.53 18.58
C VAL A 533 13.29 32.48 17.44
#